data_AF-A0A317GH69-F1
#
_entry.id   AF-A0A317GH69-F1
#
_cell.length_a   1.000
_cell.length_b   1.000
_cell.length_c   1.000
_cell.angle_alpha   90.00
_cell.angle_beta   90.00
_cell.angle_gamma   90.00
#
_symmetry.space_group_name_H-M   'P 1'
#
loop_
_entity.id
_entity.type
_entity.pdbx_description
1 polymer ?
#
loop_
_entity_poly.entity_id
_entity_poly.type
_entity_poly.pdbx_seq_one_letter_code
_entity_poly.pdbx_strand_id
1 'polypeptide(L)'
;MIILNSMSPTAYSGLVAALISGCVSLIGYIATTIVQKNTADKTVKTQKEIAQMQKDEKLFYESQLEWANETRKLIAKFISDSFRFNIVVENMESIRNDVSKSKFNQIDAADITKKLSDNLHRSGELLSLLNEEATMIRLYLFHKDDDHEKEVLNILDKLENDMNGQLGIDKKLLNEFVDVARDYFNYQMKDLKTKSA
;
A
#
# COMPACT_ATOMS: atom_id res chain seq x y z
N MET A 1 -63.41 -31.45 80.08
CA MET A 1 -63.41 -30.20 79.28
C MET A 1 -63.16 -30.59 77.83
N ILE A 2 -64.18 -30.49 76.98
CA ILE A 2 -64.10 -30.61 75.51
C ILE A 2 -64.84 -29.38 74.98
N ILE A 3 -64.21 -28.57 74.12
CA ILE A 3 -64.76 -27.91 72.90
C ILE A 3 -63.52 -27.59 72.03
N LEU A 4 -63.27 -28.22 70.87
CA LEU A 4 -63.86 -28.16 69.51
C LEU A 4 -63.54 -26.88 68.68
N ASN A 5 -62.94 -27.13 67.51
CA ASN A 5 -62.47 -26.24 66.45
C ASN A 5 -63.54 -25.37 65.77
N SER A 6 -63.12 -24.21 65.24
CA SER A 6 -63.49 -23.62 63.93
C SER A 6 -62.67 -22.33 63.73
N MET A 7 -62.24 -21.82 62.57
CA MET A 7 -62.21 -22.20 61.16
C MET A 7 -61.16 -21.28 60.48
N SER A 8 -60.58 -21.72 59.36
CA SER A 8 -59.43 -21.11 58.67
C SER A 8 -59.77 -19.94 57.71
N PRO A 9 -58.90 -18.92 57.56
CA PRO A 9 -58.97 -17.89 56.51
C PRO A 9 -58.33 -18.30 55.16
N THR A 10 -58.23 -19.60 54.85
CA THR A 10 -57.36 -20.10 53.76
C THR A 10 -57.92 -19.99 52.34
N ALA A 11 -59.13 -19.47 52.12
CA ALA A 11 -59.74 -19.44 50.78
C ALA A 11 -59.52 -18.13 49.98
N TYR A 12 -59.16 -17.01 50.64
CA TYR A 12 -59.04 -15.70 49.95
C TYR A 12 -57.62 -15.41 49.42
N SER A 13 -56.63 -16.19 49.86
CA SER A 13 -55.20 -15.98 49.55
C SER A 13 -54.72 -16.76 48.30
N GLY A 14 -55.30 -17.93 48.02
CA GLY A 14 -54.84 -18.81 46.95
C GLY A 14 -55.20 -18.35 45.53
N LEU A 15 -56.40 -17.79 45.32
CA LEU A 15 -56.86 -17.36 43.99
C LEU A 15 -56.15 -16.06 43.54
N VAL A 16 -55.90 -15.15 44.49
CA VAL A 16 -55.20 -13.87 44.26
C VAL A 16 -53.72 -14.10 43.99
N ALA A 17 -53.09 -15.06 44.69
CA ALA A 17 -51.69 -15.43 44.44
C ALA A 17 -51.49 -16.11 43.07
N ALA A 18 -52.43 -16.94 42.60
CA ALA A 18 -52.35 -17.58 41.29
C ALA A 18 -52.55 -16.61 40.11
N LEU A 19 -53.44 -15.63 40.26
CA LEU A 19 -53.65 -14.56 39.27
C LEU A 19 -52.45 -13.60 39.17
N ILE A 20 -51.86 -13.22 40.31
CA ILE A 20 -50.67 -12.35 40.35
C ILE A 20 -49.43 -13.12 39.85
N SER A 21 -49.26 -14.39 40.22
CA SER A 21 -48.16 -15.23 39.71
C SER A 21 -48.28 -15.53 38.21
N GLY A 22 -49.50 -15.68 37.68
CA GLY A 22 -49.77 -15.87 36.25
C GLY A 22 -49.46 -14.62 35.43
N CYS A 23 -49.80 -13.41 35.92
CA CYS A 23 -49.50 -12.16 35.23
C CYS A 23 -48.01 -11.76 35.31
N VAL A 24 -47.33 -12.01 36.44
CA VAL A 24 -45.92 -11.67 36.62
C VAL A 24 -44.99 -12.61 35.83
N SER A 25 -45.35 -13.90 35.69
CA SER A 25 -44.59 -14.84 34.85
C SER A 25 -44.76 -14.58 33.34
N LEU A 26 -45.94 -14.16 32.89
CA LEU A 26 -46.19 -13.79 31.49
C LEU A 26 -45.48 -12.48 31.11
N ILE A 27 -45.51 -11.47 31.98
CA ILE A 27 -44.80 -10.18 31.79
C ILE A 27 -43.28 -10.40 31.86
N GLY A 28 -42.80 -11.26 32.76
CA GLY A 28 -41.41 -11.69 32.82
C GLY A 28 -40.96 -12.32 31.51
N TYR A 29 -41.68 -13.35 31.01
CA TYR A 29 -41.32 -14.06 29.78
C TYR A 29 -41.39 -13.16 28.52
N ILE A 30 -42.38 -12.27 28.43
CA ILE A 30 -42.52 -11.30 27.33
C ILE A 30 -41.40 -10.24 27.41
N ALA A 31 -41.04 -9.76 28.60
CA ALA A 31 -39.95 -8.82 28.80
C ALA A 31 -38.58 -9.45 28.48
N THR A 32 -38.28 -10.68 28.93
CA THR A 32 -37.01 -11.35 28.59
C THR A 32 -36.94 -11.69 27.11
N THR A 33 -38.05 -12.09 26.47
CA THR A 33 -38.07 -12.42 25.03
C THR A 33 -37.97 -11.17 24.15
N ILE A 34 -38.61 -10.05 24.52
CA ILE A 34 -38.53 -8.77 23.79
C ILE A 34 -37.18 -8.09 24.03
N VAL A 35 -36.64 -8.13 25.25
CA VAL A 35 -35.29 -7.62 25.56
C VAL A 35 -34.23 -8.49 24.90
N GLN A 36 -34.37 -9.82 24.84
CA GLN A 36 -33.46 -10.67 24.07
C GLN A 36 -33.59 -10.48 22.56
N LYS A 37 -34.79 -10.29 21.99
CA LYS A 37 -34.94 -9.99 20.55
C LYS A 37 -34.37 -8.62 20.17
N ASN A 38 -34.67 -7.57 20.95
CA ASN A 38 -34.15 -6.23 20.68
C ASN A 38 -32.64 -6.13 20.92
N THR A 39 -32.09 -6.90 21.87
CA THR A 39 -30.64 -6.98 22.11
C THR A 39 -29.97 -7.88 21.07
N ALA A 40 -30.62 -8.96 20.60
CA ALA A 40 -30.10 -9.83 19.54
C ALA A 40 -30.08 -9.11 18.18
N ASP A 41 -31.12 -8.39 17.80
CA ASP A 41 -31.13 -7.61 16.55
C ASP A 41 -30.11 -6.47 16.58
N LYS A 42 -29.95 -5.79 17.73
CA LYS A 42 -28.87 -4.81 17.91
C LYS A 42 -27.49 -5.46 17.90
N THR A 43 -27.31 -6.61 18.54
CA THR A 43 -26.04 -7.35 18.56
C THR A 43 -25.69 -7.90 17.18
N VAL A 44 -26.66 -8.41 16.42
CA VAL A 44 -26.49 -8.87 15.03
C VAL A 44 -26.18 -7.69 14.11
N LYS A 45 -26.84 -6.54 14.31
CA LYS A 45 -26.52 -5.31 13.58
C LYS A 45 -25.11 -4.82 13.89
N THR A 46 -24.72 -4.75 15.16
CA THR A 46 -23.37 -4.38 15.59
C THR A 46 -22.32 -5.39 15.12
N GLN A 47 -22.60 -6.69 15.14
CA GLN A 47 -21.70 -7.72 14.59
C GLN A 47 -21.57 -7.60 13.08
N LYS A 48 -22.65 -7.27 12.35
CA LYS A 48 -22.60 -7.03 10.91
C LYS A 48 -21.82 -5.76 10.59
N GLU A 49 -21.98 -4.70 11.39
CA GLU A 49 -21.19 -3.47 11.28
C GLU A 49 -19.71 -3.74 11.60
N ILE A 50 -19.39 -4.53 12.62
CA ILE A 50 -18.01 -4.94 12.94
C ILE A 50 -17.42 -5.80 11.82
N ALA A 51 -18.16 -6.77 11.30
CA ALA A 51 -17.71 -7.62 10.20
C ALA A 51 -17.50 -6.81 8.91
N GLN A 52 -18.34 -5.80 8.66
CA GLN A 52 -18.18 -4.88 7.55
C GLN A 52 -16.95 -3.98 7.74
N MET A 53 -16.76 -3.41 8.93
CA MET A 53 -15.56 -2.63 9.26
C MET A 53 -14.29 -3.47 9.13
N GLN A 54 -14.26 -4.70 9.64
CA GLN A 54 -13.13 -5.62 9.48
C GLN A 54 -12.85 -5.95 8.00
N LYS A 55 -13.90 -6.11 7.19
CA LYS A 55 -13.77 -6.36 5.75
C LYS A 55 -13.22 -5.13 5.02
N ASP A 56 -13.72 -3.94 5.34
CA ASP A 56 -13.28 -2.68 4.72
C ASP A 56 -11.84 -2.34 5.12
N GLU A 57 -11.47 -2.62 6.37
CA GLU A 57 -10.10 -2.49 6.88
C GLU A 57 -9.15 -3.46 6.17
N LYS A 58 -9.57 -4.72 5.99
CA LYS A 58 -8.80 -5.69 5.21
C LYS A 58 -8.62 -5.25 3.75
N LEU A 59 -9.67 -4.78 3.10
CA LEU A 59 -9.61 -4.27 1.72
C LEU A 59 -8.65 -3.08 1.62
N PHE A 60 -8.70 -2.17 2.59
CA PHE A 60 -7.77 -1.05 2.67
C PHE A 60 -6.31 -1.54 2.79
N TYR A 61 -6.02 -2.50 3.66
CA TYR A 61 -4.67 -3.09 3.76
C TYR A 61 -4.19 -3.75 2.47
N GLU A 62 -5.07 -4.51 1.80
CA GLU A 62 -4.74 -5.17 0.53
C GLU A 62 -4.40 -4.12 -0.55
N SER A 63 -5.18 -3.04 -0.65
CA SER A 63 -4.88 -1.93 -1.57
C SER A 63 -3.57 -1.21 -1.26
N GLN A 64 -3.26 -0.98 0.02
CA GLN A 64 -1.99 -0.37 0.43
C GLN A 64 -0.79 -1.27 0.09
N LEU A 65 -0.93 -2.59 0.27
CA LEU A 65 0.11 -3.56 -0.06
C LEU A 65 0.30 -3.70 -1.58
N GLU A 66 -0.78 -3.69 -2.36
CA GLU A 66 -0.72 -3.68 -3.82
C GLU A 66 0.02 -2.45 -4.33
N TRP A 67 -0.36 -1.26 -3.84
CA TRP A 67 0.30 -0.01 -4.22
C TRP A 67 1.78 0.03 -3.81
N ALA A 68 2.12 -0.45 -2.62
CA ALA A 68 3.52 -0.61 -2.19
C ALA A 68 4.33 -1.48 -3.16
N ASN A 69 3.74 -2.59 -3.61
CA ASN A 69 4.38 -3.50 -4.57
C ASN A 69 4.55 -2.87 -5.95
N GLU A 70 3.55 -2.15 -6.46
CA GLU A 70 3.65 -1.45 -7.74
C GLU A 70 4.72 -0.35 -7.70
N THR A 71 4.78 0.41 -6.61
CA THR A 71 5.84 1.41 -6.37
C THR A 71 7.22 0.76 -6.40
N ARG A 72 7.38 -0.40 -5.74
CA ARG A 72 8.65 -1.16 -5.76
C ARG A 72 9.05 -1.62 -7.14
N LYS A 73 8.10 -2.17 -7.91
CA LYS A 73 8.36 -2.62 -9.29
C LYS A 73 8.77 -1.45 -10.18
N LEU A 74 8.10 -0.30 -10.02
CA LEU A 74 8.39 0.89 -10.79
C LEU A 74 9.79 1.45 -10.51
N ILE A 75 10.17 1.58 -9.23
CA ILE A 75 11.52 2.03 -8.85
C ILE A 75 12.59 1.03 -9.34
N ALA A 76 12.34 -0.27 -9.23
CA ALA A 76 13.26 -1.29 -9.73
C ALA A 76 13.43 -1.22 -11.26
N LYS A 77 12.34 -0.93 -11.98
CA LYS A 77 12.37 -0.74 -13.43
C LYS A 77 13.20 0.50 -13.80
N PHE A 78 12.97 1.62 -13.13
CA PHE A 78 13.76 2.84 -13.31
C PHE A 78 15.26 2.61 -13.11
N ILE A 79 15.65 1.89 -12.06
CA ILE A 79 17.06 1.53 -11.81
C ILE A 79 17.61 0.67 -12.96
N SER A 80 16.87 -0.34 -13.40
CA SER A 80 17.27 -1.21 -14.50
C SER A 80 17.46 -0.43 -15.81
N ASP A 81 16.52 0.45 -16.15
CA ASP A 81 16.60 1.23 -17.38
C ASP A 81 17.67 2.32 -17.30
N SER A 82 17.99 2.83 -16.10
CA SER A 82 19.13 3.70 -15.83
C SER A 82 20.47 3.01 -16.16
N PHE A 83 20.63 1.74 -15.76
CA PHE A 83 21.82 0.96 -16.14
C PHE A 83 21.91 0.77 -17.65
N ARG A 84 20.80 0.48 -18.32
CA ARG A 84 20.77 0.31 -19.78
C ARG A 84 21.13 1.62 -20.49
N PHE A 85 20.65 2.75 -20.00
CA PHE A 85 20.99 4.07 -20.53
C PHE A 85 22.50 4.33 -20.41
N ASN A 86 23.08 4.08 -19.23
CA ASN A 86 24.52 4.24 -19.02
C ASN A 86 25.36 3.36 -19.96
N ILE A 87 24.95 2.11 -20.21
CA ILE A 87 25.64 1.23 -21.18
C ILE A 87 25.65 1.85 -22.58
N VAL A 88 24.53 2.46 -23.00
CA VAL A 88 24.42 3.09 -24.32
C VAL A 88 25.30 4.34 -24.41
N VAL A 89 25.34 5.15 -23.35
CA VAL A 89 26.23 6.33 -23.27
C VAL A 89 27.71 5.91 -23.32
N GLU A 90 28.11 4.91 -22.52
CA GLU A 90 29.47 4.36 -22.53
C GLU A 90 29.88 3.83 -23.91
N ASN A 91 28.96 3.18 -24.63
CA ASN A 91 29.21 2.73 -26.00
C ASN A 91 29.46 3.91 -26.96
N MET A 92 28.69 4.99 -26.84
CA MET A 92 28.90 6.21 -27.64
C MET A 92 30.26 6.85 -27.33
N GLU A 93 30.65 6.91 -26.06
CA GLU A 93 31.97 7.41 -25.66
C GLU A 93 33.11 6.53 -26.16
N SER A 94 32.96 5.20 -26.12
CA SER A 94 33.93 4.26 -26.68
C SER A 94 34.14 4.50 -28.17
N ILE A 95 33.04 4.61 -28.94
CA ILE A 95 33.10 4.91 -30.37
C ILE A 95 33.83 6.23 -30.61
N ARG A 96 33.49 7.29 -29.87
CA ARG A 96 34.16 8.59 -29.97
C ARG A 96 35.66 8.49 -29.69
N ASN A 97 36.04 7.73 -28.66
CA ASN A 97 37.43 7.52 -28.28
C ASN A 97 38.20 6.75 -29.36
N ASP A 98 37.61 5.71 -29.93
CA ASP A 98 38.21 4.92 -31.01
C ASP A 98 38.44 5.78 -32.25
N VAL A 99 37.48 6.63 -32.62
CA VAL A 99 37.61 7.63 -33.71
C VAL A 99 38.72 8.63 -33.41
N SER A 100 38.85 9.10 -32.17
CA SER A 100 39.87 10.10 -31.81
C SER A 100 41.31 9.54 -31.79
N LYS A 101 41.47 8.25 -31.48
CA LYS A 101 42.77 7.58 -31.33
C LYS A 101 43.27 6.91 -32.60
N SER A 102 42.37 6.58 -33.52
CA SER A 102 42.72 5.98 -34.80
C SER A 102 43.17 7.06 -35.80
N LYS A 103 44.31 6.85 -36.46
CA LYS A 103 44.54 7.53 -37.74
C LYS A 103 43.47 6.95 -38.68
N PHE A 104 42.55 7.79 -39.15
CA PHE A 104 41.36 7.55 -40.00
C PHE A 104 41.48 6.51 -41.16
N ASN A 105 42.64 5.91 -41.37
CA ASN A 105 43.00 5.11 -42.54
C ASN A 105 42.47 3.67 -42.54
N GLN A 106 41.74 3.21 -41.51
CA GLN A 106 41.20 1.83 -41.46
C GLN A 106 39.75 1.70 -40.97
N ILE A 107 39.06 2.78 -40.57
CA ILE A 107 37.70 2.68 -40.06
C ILE A 107 36.70 3.16 -41.12
N ASP A 108 35.72 2.30 -41.45
CA ASP A 108 34.61 2.65 -42.31
C ASP A 108 33.74 3.72 -41.63
N ALA A 109 33.84 4.96 -42.12
CA ALA A 109 33.09 6.09 -41.59
C ALA A 109 31.57 5.85 -41.63
N ALA A 110 31.08 5.04 -42.58
CA ALA A 110 29.67 4.69 -42.65
C ALA A 110 29.25 3.78 -41.48
N ASP A 111 30.08 2.80 -41.11
CA ASP A 111 29.83 1.91 -39.97
C ASP A 111 29.85 2.66 -38.63
N ILE A 112 30.82 3.57 -38.43
CA ILE A 112 30.86 4.45 -37.24
C ILE A 112 29.58 5.29 -37.15
N THR A 113 29.22 5.96 -38.26
CA THR A 113 28.07 6.86 -38.30
C THR A 113 26.79 6.09 -37.98
N LYS A 114 26.63 4.89 -38.53
CA LYS A 114 25.49 4.02 -38.23
C LYS A 114 25.45 3.61 -36.76
N LYS A 115 26.55 3.11 -36.19
CA LYS A 115 26.62 2.74 -34.77
C LYS A 115 26.32 3.90 -33.83
N LEU A 116 26.80 5.10 -34.16
CA LEU A 116 26.51 6.30 -33.36
C LEU A 116 25.03 6.67 -33.47
N SER A 117 24.46 6.63 -34.67
CA SER A 117 23.03 6.89 -34.91
C SER A 117 22.14 5.89 -34.16
N ASP A 118 22.46 4.60 -34.21
CA ASP A 118 21.70 3.54 -33.55
C ASP A 118 21.73 3.71 -32.01
N ASN A 119 22.89 4.02 -31.44
CA ASN A 119 23.01 4.29 -30.00
C ASN A 119 22.32 5.61 -29.61
N LEU A 120 22.40 6.65 -30.44
CA LEU A 120 21.71 7.92 -30.19
C LEU A 120 20.19 7.70 -30.15
N HIS A 121 19.64 6.98 -31.13
CA HIS A 121 18.23 6.63 -31.17
C HIS A 121 17.81 5.85 -29.92
N ARG A 122 18.56 4.79 -29.57
CA ARG A 122 18.31 3.97 -28.38
C ARG A 122 18.42 4.76 -27.08
N SER A 123 19.37 5.70 -26.99
CA SER A 123 19.51 6.58 -25.83
C SER A 123 18.31 7.51 -25.67
N GLY A 124 17.76 8.03 -26.78
CA GLY A 124 16.54 8.82 -26.78
C GLY A 124 15.31 8.04 -26.33
N GLU A 125 15.15 6.79 -26.78
CA GLU A 125 14.06 5.91 -26.33
C GLU A 125 14.15 5.64 -24.81
N LEU A 126 15.35 5.29 -24.33
CA LEU A 126 15.58 5.04 -22.90
C LEU A 126 15.36 6.30 -22.05
N LEU A 127 15.82 7.47 -22.52
CA LEU A 127 15.57 8.73 -21.83
C LEU A 127 14.06 9.04 -21.73
N SER A 128 13.30 8.76 -22.79
CA SER A 128 11.84 8.93 -22.75
C SER A 128 11.20 8.01 -21.71
N LEU A 129 11.61 6.74 -21.66
CA LEU A 129 11.11 5.76 -20.67
C LEU A 129 11.46 6.19 -19.24
N LEU A 130 12.69 6.63 -19.01
CA LEU A 130 13.14 7.07 -17.69
C LEU A 130 12.36 8.30 -17.19
N ASN A 131 12.05 9.25 -18.07
CA ASN A 131 11.21 10.41 -17.73
C ASN A 131 9.77 10.00 -17.39
N GLU A 132 9.20 9.03 -18.12
CA GLU A 132 7.88 8.47 -17.82
C GLU A 132 7.89 7.80 -16.45
N GLU A 133 8.88 6.96 -16.19
CA GLU A 133 9.04 6.24 -14.92
C GLU A 133 9.24 7.20 -13.74
N ALA A 134 10.09 8.22 -13.88
CA ALA A 134 10.29 9.23 -12.84
C ALA A 134 8.99 10.00 -12.53
N THR A 135 8.22 10.34 -13.57
CA THR A 135 6.90 10.96 -13.41
C THR A 135 5.94 10.03 -12.66
N MET A 136 5.94 8.75 -12.99
CA MET A 136 5.10 7.76 -12.32
C MET A 136 5.55 7.53 -10.87
N ILE A 137 6.85 7.55 -10.57
CA ILE A 137 7.36 7.45 -9.20
C ILE A 137 6.84 8.63 -8.37
N ARG A 138 6.89 9.86 -8.89
CA ARG A 138 6.30 11.03 -8.22
C ARG A 138 4.80 10.89 -7.97
N LEU A 139 4.07 10.33 -8.93
CA LEU A 139 2.64 10.09 -8.77
C LEU A 139 2.37 9.06 -7.66
N TYR A 140 3.22 8.05 -7.54
CA TYR A 140 3.08 6.97 -6.56
C TYR A 140 3.64 7.33 -5.18
N LEU A 141 4.49 8.34 -5.07
CA LEU A 141 5.03 8.89 -3.82
C LEU A 141 4.37 10.24 -3.52
N PHE A 142 3.08 10.21 -3.20
CA PHE A 142 2.27 11.42 -3.06
C PHE A 142 2.13 11.95 -1.63
N HIS A 143 2.69 11.27 -0.63
CA HIS A 143 2.62 11.72 0.77
C HIS A 143 3.66 12.80 1.02
N LYS A 144 3.29 14.04 0.68
CA LYS A 144 4.16 15.23 0.76
C LYS A 144 4.80 15.49 2.12
N ASP A 145 4.23 14.95 3.19
CA ASP A 145 4.73 15.12 4.55
C ASP A 145 5.64 13.96 5.00
N ASP A 146 5.70 12.86 4.25
CA ASP A 146 6.54 11.70 4.59
C ASP A 146 8.01 11.95 4.23
N ASP A 147 8.89 11.89 5.24
CA ASP A 147 10.30 12.20 5.06
C ASP A 147 11.06 11.14 4.22
N HIS A 148 10.63 9.88 4.24
CA HIS A 148 11.24 8.83 3.42
C HIS A 148 10.86 9.01 1.95
N GLU A 149 9.60 9.35 1.66
CA GLU A 149 9.18 9.68 0.29
C GLU A 149 9.93 10.91 -0.24
N LYS A 150 10.07 11.97 0.57
CA LYS A 150 10.86 13.15 0.19
C LYS A 150 12.30 12.80 -0.14
N GLU A 151 12.93 11.90 0.60
CA GLU A 151 14.31 11.49 0.34
C GLU A 151 14.45 10.77 -1.01
N VAL A 152 13.53 9.84 -1.30
CA VAL A 152 13.47 9.16 -2.61
C VAL A 152 13.31 10.18 -3.74
N LEU A 153 12.37 11.12 -3.59
CA LEU A 153 12.10 12.16 -4.60
C LEU A 153 13.28 13.12 -4.79
N ASN A 154 13.97 13.51 -3.71
CA ASN A 154 15.14 14.37 -3.79
C ASN A 154 16.28 13.73 -4.59
N ILE A 155 16.50 12.42 -4.42
CA ILE A 155 17.53 11.70 -5.20
C ILE A 155 17.07 11.53 -6.65
N LEU A 156 15.79 11.23 -6.87
CA LEU A 156 15.21 11.14 -8.22
C LEU A 156 15.39 12.44 -9.01
N ASP A 157 15.17 13.60 -8.38
CA ASP A 157 15.39 14.91 -9.00
C ASP A 157 16.86 15.12 -9.41
N LYS A 158 17.82 14.66 -8.59
CA LYS A 158 19.24 14.71 -8.94
C LYS A 158 19.56 13.80 -10.12
N LEU A 159 19.01 12.58 -10.14
CA LEU A 159 19.19 11.62 -11.23
C LEU A 159 18.62 12.16 -12.55
N GLU A 160 17.49 12.84 -12.52
CA GLU A 160 16.95 13.52 -13.71
C GLU A 160 17.84 14.60 -14.26
N ASN A 161 18.50 15.37 -13.39
CA ASN A 161 19.48 16.35 -13.85
C ASN A 161 20.67 15.66 -14.55
N ASP A 162 21.13 14.51 -14.04
CA ASP A 162 22.18 13.73 -14.68
C ASP A 162 21.71 13.12 -16.02
N MET A 163 20.49 12.60 -16.10
CA MET A 163 19.91 12.03 -17.33
C MET A 163 19.84 13.05 -18.47
N ASN A 164 19.56 14.31 -18.14
CA ASN A 164 19.58 15.42 -19.08
C ASN A 164 21.00 15.91 -19.40
N GLY A 165 21.99 15.50 -18.61
CA GLY A 165 23.41 15.66 -18.87
C GLY A 165 23.91 14.64 -19.89
N GLN A 166 24.68 15.08 -20.89
CA GLN A 166 25.17 14.22 -21.98
C GLN A 166 26.18 13.13 -21.56
N LEU A 167 26.45 12.97 -20.26
CA LEU A 167 27.48 12.09 -19.71
C LEU A 167 26.90 10.82 -19.05
N GLY A 168 25.58 10.62 -19.13
CA GLY A 168 24.92 9.52 -18.44
C GLY A 168 24.66 9.83 -16.97
N ILE A 169 24.13 8.84 -16.27
CA ILE A 169 23.73 8.91 -14.86
C ILE A 169 24.92 8.58 -13.96
N ASP A 170 25.20 9.40 -12.94
CA ASP A 170 26.26 9.11 -11.98
C ASP A 170 25.98 7.79 -11.24
N LYS A 171 26.95 6.86 -11.33
CA LYS A 171 26.83 5.51 -10.75
C LYS A 171 26.73 5.52 -9.23
N LYS A 172 27.38 6.46 -8.55
CA LYS A 172 27.31 6.60 -7.09
C LYS A 172 25.93 7.12 -6.70
N LEU A 173 25.41 8.11 -7.42
CA LEU A 173 24.06 8.63 -7.19
C LEU A 173 22.99 7.55 -7.43
N LEU A 174 23.16 6.72 -8.47
CA LEU A 174 22.25 5.59 -8.72
C LEU A 174 22.30 4.55 -7.59
N ASN A 175 23.47 4.28 -7.02
CA ASN A 175 23.58 3.40 -5.85
C ASN A 175 22.95 4.03 -4.60
N GLU A 176 23.12 5.33 -4.39
CA GLU A 176 22.47 6.08 -3.31
C GLU A 176 20.94 5.97 -3.42
N PHE A 177 20.40 6.06 -4.64
CA PHE A 177 18.97 5.87 -4.90
C PHE A 177 18.48 4.47 -4.54
N VAL A 178 19.27 3.43 -4.82
CA VAL A 178 18.95 2.05 -4.42
C VAL A 178 18.84 1.95 -2.90
N ASP A 179 19.78 2.55 -2.17
CA ASP A 179 19.79 2.47 -0.70
C ASP A 179 18.62 3.25 -0.09
N VAL A 180 18.37 4.48 -0.56
CA VAL A 180 17.21 5.28 -0.13
C VAL A 180 15.89 4.57 -0.44
N ALA A 181 15.75 3.97 -1.62
CA ALA A 181 14.56 3.19 -1.98
C ALA A 181 14.36 1.97 -1.05
N ARG A 182 15.45 1.26 -0.70
CA ARG A 182 15.38 0.13 0.23
C ARG A 182 14.93 0.58 1.61
N ASP A 183 15.43 1.71 2.10
CA ASP A 183 15.04 2.25 3.39
C ASP A 183 13.57 2.69 3.41
N TYR A 184 13.10 3.37 2.36
CA TYR A 184 11.68 3.67 2.18
C TYR A 184 10.82 2.39 2.20
N PHE A 185 11.18 1.35 1.43
CA PHE A 185 10.41 0.11 1.43
C PHE A 185 10.43 -0.63 2.77
N ASN A 186 11.53 -0.55 3.51
CA ASN A 186 11.63 -1.11 4.86
C ASN A 186 10.72 -0.37 5.83
N TYR A 187 10.67 0.95 5.75
CA TYR A 187 9.77 1.78 6.52
C TYR A 187 8.30 1.48 6.20
N GLN A 188 7.94 1.46 4.90
CA GLN A 188 6.58 1.14 4.44
C GLN A 188 6.12 -0.23 4.93
N MET A 189 7.00 -1.24 4.88
CA MET A 189 6.68 -2.59 5.37
C MET A 189 6.48 -2.64 6.89
N LYS A 190 7.21 -1.83 7.66
CA LYS A 190 7.02 -1.73 9.11
C LYS A 190 5.69 -1.06 9.44
N ASP A 191 5.36 0.03 8.77
CA ASP A 191 4.10 0.77 8.95
C ASP A 191 2.88 -0.12 8.63
N LEU A 192 2.93 -0.87 7.51
CA LEU A 192 1.89 -1.83 7.14
C LEU A 192 1.70 -2.91 8.21
N LYS A 193 2.79 -3.45 8.77
CA LYS A 193 2.73 -4.47 9.83
C LYS A 193 2.11 -3.93 11.12
N THR A 194 2.47 -2.70 11.51
CA THR A 194 1.92 -2.08 12.73
C THR A 194 0.46 -1.72 12.62
N LYS A 195 -0.03 -1.42 11.41
CA LYS A 195 -1.45 -1.16 11.18
C LYS A 195 -2.25 -2.47 11.12
N SER A 196 -1.68 -3.54 10.56
CA SER A 196 -2.34 -4.86 10.48
C SER A 196 -2.44 -5.66 11.80
N ALA A 197 -1.86 -5.14 12.90
CA ALA A 197 -1.74 -5.83 14.20
C ALA A 197 -2.68 -5.23 15.24
#